data_AF-A0A1D2R1N1-F1
#
_entry.id   AF-A0A1D2R1N1-F1
#
_cell.length_a   1.000
_cell.length_b   1.000
_cell.length_c   1.000
_cell.angle_alpha   90.00
_cell.angle_beta   90.00
_cell.angle_gamma   90.00
#
_symmetry.space_group_name_H-M   'P 1'
#
loop_
_entity.id
_entity.type
_entity.pdbx_description
1 polymer ?
#
loop_
_entity_poly.entity_id
_entity_poly.type
_entity_poly.pdbx_seq_one_letter_code
_entity_poly.pdbx_strand_id
1 'polypeptide(L)'
;MKEDRVCIFGIDEHNICIRPDMYPGMSEEYAIENNIKPFNEIELNLTPSSNLNPPHTEDMQINKHYPPVFIRTLSDEEKKEFLKSILDSSVEDIFGAEIYENQYLNEGEGNRSLGTIKAKDILFVDYSPKREGKFNYRITFQDQRCVEYNLPVTDLAFRYCCDNMRKENIYTNAIGFQLKCTFEKALVFLRIGLARSFKNRHYLQISGVYTFPDYLDRINDVYERKEEKQHPSGSKSEKEKQQIQESIPEISKEKEDAKDNIGLKILSLIETLNFHMGRSFLASILTGSKSRKLIEQNIDKLEQYGILKGYTRKEAINVIDQIINKDYLTIKQSDTSYFPRPLLYLTDSGKKALEEKEEIELELPVSTEHRTGVSRNPELLNELKSWRGKVVEEENLPAYCIFHDTTLIEISNSMPSSKEDLMNIRGFGKKRIEKYGNGVLEIIREHKSTGKNIISHNEIVFEKKDKTSKSKPSHVWELGESNNPAVIPELIDYTKSKNANERRLAASALGKLSMFKPEIYEAVLALIVLLGDDKPQVRQYALKALGEIADPKAKSYIEELLSDEKEYNRKSARSALQKIDGIKNKIS
;
A
#
# COMPACT_ATOMS: atom_id res chain seq x y z
N MET A 1 -29.81 8.67 0.17
CA MET A 1 -30.87 7.82 0.75
C MET A 1 -30.98 8.18 2.23
N LYS A 2 -32.09 8.80 2.63
CA LYS A 2 -32.47 8.88 4.05
C LYS A 2 -33.37 7.66 4.29
N GLU A 3 -33.15 6.92 5.38
CA GLU A 3 -34.08 5.92 5.96
C GLU A 3 -34.32 4.61 5.16
N ASP A 4 -33.28 3.83 4.85
CA ASP A 4 -33.40 2.42 4.39
C ASP A 4 -34.35 2.17 3.19
N ARG A 5 -34.55 3.19 2.34
CA ARG A 5 -35.45 3.10 1.19
C ARG A 5 -34.73 2.70 -0.08
N VAL A 6 -35.34 1.79 -0.82
CA VAL A 6 -34.87 1.25 -2.10
C VAL A 6 -35.76 1.75 -3.23
N CYS A 7 -35.17 1.92 -4.41
CA CYS A 7 -35.91 2.12 -5.65
C CYS A 7 -35.83 0.83 -6.44
N ILE A 8 -36.97 0.36 -6.94
CA ILE A 8 -37.04 -0.84 -7.76
C ILE A 8 -37.40 -0.48 -9.19
N PHE A 9 -36.92 -1.30 -10.11
CA PHE A 9 -37.21 -1.20 -11.53
C PHE A 9 -37.56 -2.60 -12.01
N GLY A 10 -38.63 -2.69 -12.78
CA GLY A 10 -39.08 -3.90 -13.41
C GLY A 10 -39.40 -3.64 -14.87
N ILE A 11 -39.64 -4.73 -15.58
CA ILE A 11 -40.18 -4.71 -16.93
C ILE A 11 -41.38 -5.64 -16.91
N ASP A 12 -42.50 -5.15 -17.44
CA ASP A 12 -43.72 -5.94 -17.52
C ASP A 12 -43.68 -6.95 -18.68
N GLU A 13 -44.75 -7.76 -18.80
CA GLU A 13 -44.91 -8.75 -19.87
C GLU A 13 -44.98 -8.15 -21.29
N HIS A 14 -45.14 -6.83 -21.41
CA HIS A 14 -45.18 -6.09 -22.67
C HIS A 14 -43.86 -5.38 -22.97
N ASN A 15 -42.79 -5.65 -22.21
CA ASN A 15 -41.49 -5.00 -22.30
C ASN A 15 -41.51 -3.50 -21.96
N ILE A 16 -42.49 -3.05 -21.18
CA ILE A 16 -42.58 -1.66 -20.73
C ILE A 16 -41.82 -1.53 -19.41
N CYS A 17 -40.97 -0.50 -19.35
CA CYS A 17 -40.26 -0.13 -18.13
C CYS A 17 -41.25 0.34 -17.07
N ILE A 18 -41.19 -0.29 -15.88
CA ILE A 18 -42.01 0.08 -14.74
C ILE A 18 -41.14 0.41 -13.54
N ARG A 19 -41.55 1.43 -12.79
CA ARG A 19 -40.92 1.81 -11.53
C ARG A 19 -41.97 1.80 -10.42
N PRO A 20 -42.16 0.65 -9.75
CA PRO A 20 -43.09 0.59 -8.65
C PRO A 20 -42.59 1.44 -7.46
N ASP A 21 -43.44 2.32 -6.96
CA ASP A 21 -43.21 3.17 -5.82
C ASP A 21 -44.25 2.92 -4.73
N MET A 22 -43.85 3.16 -3.49
CA MET A 22 -44.73 3.17 -2.33
C MET A 22 -44.55 4.50 -1.63
N TYR A 23 -45.61 5.23 -1.30
CA TYR A 23 -45.44 6.40 -0.44
C TYR A 23 -45.14 5.94 1.01
N PRO A 24 -44.07 6.43 1.66
CA PRO A 24 -43.13 7.48 1.22
C PRO A 24 -41.82 6.97 0.56
N GLY A 25 -41.61 5.66 0.51
CA GLY A 25 -40.68 4.92 -0.37
C GLY A 25 -40.75 3.42 0.00
N MET A 26 -40.32 2.51 -0.87
CA MET A 26 -40.17 1.10 -0.49
C MET A 26 -38.98 0.93 0.47
N SER A 27 -39.17 0.25 1.62
CA SER A 27 -38.05 -0.09 2.51
C SER A 27 -37.30 -1.33 2.01
N GLU A 28 -36.02 -1.41 2.35
CA GLU A 28 -35.18 -2.58 2.08
C GLU A 28 -35.74 -3.85 2.74
N GLU A 29 -36.20 -3.73 4.00
CA GLU A 29 -36.83 -4.83 4.74
C GLU A 29 -38.07 -5.38 4.01
N TYR A 30 -38.96 -4.51 3.55
CA TYR A 30 -40.14 -4.92 2.79
C TYR A 30 -39.76 -5.64 1.49
N ALA A 31 -38.74 -5.14 0.77
CA ALA A 31 -38.26 -5.78 -0.45
C ALA A 31 -37.72 -7.18 -0.18
N ILE A 32 -36.96 -7.36 0.90
CA ILE A 32 -36.40 -8.65 1.31
C ILE A 32 -37.51 -9.63 1.71
N GLU A 33 -38.45 -9.21 2.56
CA GLU A 33 -39.57 -10.02 3.03
C GLU A 33 -40.44 -10.55 1.88
N ASN A 34 -40.62 -9.74 0.84
CA ASN A 34 -41.47 -10.06 -0.31
C ASN A 34 -40.69 -10.61 -1.52
N ASN A 35 -39.42 -10.99 -1.34
CA ASN A 35 -38.54 -11.49 -2.41
C ASN A 35 -38.46 -10.57 -3.64
N ILE A 36 -38.57 -9.26 -3.44
CA ILE A 36 -38.32 -8.26 -4.46
C ILE A 36 -36.81 -8.05 -4.55
N LYS A 37 -36.17 -8.87 -5.39
CA LYS A 37 -34.71 -8.86 -5.59
C LYS A 37 -34.42 -8.76 -7.10
N PRO A 38 -33.23 -8.29 -7.50
CA PRO A 38 -32.84 -8.28 -8.91
C PRO A 38 -33.03 -9.66 -9.55
N PHE A 39 -33.61 -9.68 -10.76
CA PHE A 39 -33.90 -10.89 -11.54
C PHE A 39 -34.90 -11.88 -10.93
N ASN A 40 -35.71 -11.43 -9.98
CA ASN A 40 -36.90 -12.17 -9.59
C ASN A 40 -38.09 -11.76 -10.46
N GLU A 41 -38.82 -12.77 -10.92
CA GLU A 41 -40.13 -12.60 -11.51
C GLU A 41 -41.16 -12.56 -10.38
N ILE A 42 -41.91 -11.46 -10.32
CA ILE A 42 -42.88 -11.20 -9.25
C ILE A 42 -44.18 -10.68 -9.86
N GLU A 43 -45.30 -11.11 -9.30
CA GLU A 43 -46.60 -10.53 -9.60
C GLU A 43 -46.83 -9.32 -8.69
N LEU A 44 -47.17 -8.17 -9.29
CA LEU A 44 -47.47 -6.93 -8.59
C LEU A 44 -48.80 -6.36 -9.06
N ASN A 45 -49.60 -5.86 -8.12
CA ASN A 45 -50.77 -5.07 -8.44
C ASN A 45 -50.39 -3.58 -8.43
N LEU A 46 -50.40 -2.97 -9.62
CA LEU A 46 -49.92 -1.61 -9.86
C LEU A 46 -51.05 -0.69 -10.33
N THR A 47 -51.05 0.56 -9.86
CA THR A 47 -51.93 1.62 -10.35
C THR A 47 -51.11 2.81 -10.89
N PRO A 48 -51.60 3.55 -11.90
CA PRO A 48 -50.90 4.72 -12.41
C PRO A 48 -50.69 5.78 -11.32
N SER A 49 -49.48 6.36 -11.26
CA SER A 49 -49.20 7.47 -10.34
C SER A 49 -49.88 8.75 -10.81
N SER A 50 -50.39 9.56 -9.87
CA SER A 50 -51.11 10.80 -10.17
C SER A 50 -50.23 11.96 -10.67
N ASN A 51 -48.90 11.86 -10.55
CA ASN A 51 -47.94 12.91 -10.89
C ASN A 51 -46.79 12.35 -11.76
N LEU A 52 -47.07 12.01 -13.02
CA LEU A 52 -46.04 11.66 -13.99
C LEU A 52 -45.49 12.95 -14.62
N ASN A 53 -44.29 13.37 -14.20
CA ASN A 53 -43.56 14.47 -14.85
C ASN A 53 -42.25 13.92 -15.41
N PRO A 54 -41.85 14.30 -16.64
CA PRO A 54 -40.53 13.97 -17.15
C PRO A 54 -39.43 14.35 -16.15
N PRO A 55 -38.42 13.49 -15.95
CA PRO A 55 -38.17 12.25 -16.68
C PRO A 55 -38.84 11.00 -16.07
N HIS A 56 -39.53 11.10 -14.92
CA HIS A 56 -40.12 9.96 -14.20
C HIS A 56 -41.53 9.60 -14.71
N THR A 57 -41.61 9.18 -15.97
CA THR A 57 -42.86 8.80 -16.64
C THR A 57 -43.34 7.38 -16.33
N GLU A 58 -42.48 6.57 -15.72
CA GLU A 58 -42.65 5.13 -15.48
C GLU A 58 -43.08 4.79 -14.04
N ASP A 59 -43.32 5.79 -13.18
CA ASP A 59 -43.66 5.58 -11.77
C ASP A 59 -45.09 5.01 -11.61
N MET A 60 -45.22 3.85 -10.95
CA MET A 60 -46.50 3.19 -10.65
C MET A 60 -46.66 2.98 -9.15
N GLN A 61 -47.86 3.15 -8.61
CA GLN A 61 -48.13 2.89 -7.19
C GLN A 61 -48.40 1.40 -6.94
N ILE A 62 -47.72 0.82 -5.96
CA ILE A 62 -48.05 -0.54 -5.49
C ILE A 62 -49.34 -0.50 -4.67
N ASN A 63 -50.28 -1.35 -5.03
CA ASN A 63 -51.49 -1.56 -4.25
C ASN A 63 -51.17 -2.39 -2.99
N LYS A 64 -51.06 -1.71 -1.85
CA LYS A 64 -50.68 -2.32 -0.55
C LYS A 64 -51.65 -3.39 -0.04
N HIS A 65 -52.86 -3.49 -0.58
CA HIS A 65 -53.83 -4.52 -0.21
C HIS A 65 -53.57 -5.87 -0.87
N TYR A 66 -52.69 -5.91 -1.87
CA TYR A 66 -52.31 -7.12 -2.60
C TYR A 66 -50.80 -7.29 -2.48
N PRO A 67 -50.33 -8.16 -1.58
CA PRO A 67 -48.90 -8.35 -1.41
C PRO A 67 -48.26 -8.91 -2.70
N PRO A 68 -47.01 -8.55 -3.00
CA PRO A 68 -46.25 -9.13 -4.10
C PRO A 68 -46.24 -10.67 -4.00
N VAL A 69 -46.43 -11.34 -5.14
CA VAL A 69 -46.30 -12.79 -5.22
C VAL A 69 -45.00 -13.13 -5.92
N PHE A 70 -44.11 -13.82 -5.22
CA PHE A 70 -42.89 -14.35 -5.82
C PHE A 70 -43.23 -15.53 -6.74
N ILE A 71 -42.81 -15.46 -8.00
CA ILE A 71 -43.02 -16.52 -8.99
C ILE A 71 -41.78 -17.40 -9.04
N ARG A 72 -40.63 -16.82 -9.40
CA ARG A 72 -39.34 -17.53 -9.52
C ARG A 72 -38.16 -16.57 -9.61
N THR A 73 -36.95 -17.11 -9.52
CA THR A 73 -35.70 -16.43 -9.83
C THR A 73 -35.20 -16.91 -11.19
N LEU A 74 -34.79 -15.98 -12.05
CA LEU A 74 -34.19 -16.32 -13.35
C LEU A 74 -32.84 -17.04 -13.16
N SER A 75 -32.56 -18.01 -14.02
CA SER A 75 -31.23 -18.64 -14.17
C SER A 75 -30.21 -17.67 -14.76
N ASP A 76 -28.91 -17.94 -14.65
CA ASP A 76 -27.87 -17.02 -15.13
C ASP A 76 -27.93 -16.78 -16.65
N GLU A 77 -28.26 -17.81 -17.43
CA GLU A 77 -28.54 -17.68 -18.85
C GLU A 77 -29.74 -16.76 -19.11
N GLU A 78 -30.84 -16.95 -18.38
CA GLU A 78 -32.04 -16.12 -18.51
C GLU A 78 -31.79 -14.66 -18.10
N LYS A 79 -31.02 -14.42 -17.02
CA LYS A 79 -30.62 -13.07 -16.59
C LYS A 79 -29.88 -12.35 -17.71
N LYS A 80 -28.93 -13.04 -18.35
CA LYS A 80 -28.10 -12.49 -19.42
C LYS A 80 -28.92 -12.19 -20.68
N GLU A 81 -29.83 -13.07 -21.07
CA GLU A 81 -30.71 -12.83 -22.21
C GLU A 81 -31.73 -11.72 -21.91
N PHE A 82 -32.28 -11.67 -20.70
CA PHE A 82 -33.15 -10.58 -20.25
C PHE A 82 -32.43 -9.23 -20.36
N LEU A 83 -31.23 -9.09 -19.79
CA LEU A 83 -30.47 -7.83 -19.87
C LEU A 83 -30.16 -7.42 -21.30
N LYS A 84 -29.85 -8.37 -22.19
CA LYS A 84 -29.64 -8.09 -23.62
C LYS A 84 -30.89 -7.59 -24.31
N SER A 85 -32.07 -8.10 -23.94
CA SER A 85 -33.34 -7.72 -24.56
C SER A 85 -33.77 -6.28 -24.25
N ILE A 86 -33.21 -5.68 -23.20
CA ILE A 86 -33.60 -4.37 -22.67
C ILE A 86 -32.49 -3.33 -22.83
N LEU A 87 -31.50 -3.63 -23.67
CA LEU A 87 -30.33 -2.79 -23.89
C LEU A 87 -30.66 -1.56 -24.72
N ASP A 88 -30.14 -0.44 -24.24
CA ASP A 88 -30.00 0.78 -25.00
C ASP A 88 -28.64 0.86 -25.66
N SER A 89 -28.58 1.54 -26.80
CA SER A 89 -27.35 1.66 -27.59
C SER A 89 -26.31 2.60 -26.97
N SER A 90 -26.72 3.54 -26.11
CA SER A 90 -25.82 4.47 -25.41
C SER A 90 -26.52 5.08 -24.19
N VAL A 91 -25.76 5.78 -23.34
CA VAL A 91 -26.35 6.47 -22.18
C VAL A 91 -27.27 7.61 -22.62
N GLU A 92 -26.91 8.32 -23.70
CA GLU A 92 -27.75 9.39 -24.26
C GLU A 92 -29.06 8.85 -24.84
N ASP A 93 -29.01 7.70 -25.55
CA ASP A 93 -30.21 7.04 -26.08
C ASP A 93 -31.16 6.59 -24.98
N ILE A 94 -30.65 6.37 -23.75
CA ILE A 94 -31.53 6.08 -22.62
C ILE A 94 -32.53 7.21 -22.44
N PHE A 95 -32.03 8.43 -22.39
CA PHE A 95 -32.84 9.57 -22.03
C PHE A 95 -33.45 10.24 -23.27
N GLY A 96 -32.90 10.01 -24.46
CA GLY A 96 -33.33 10.69 -25.69
C GLY A 96 -33.09 12.19 -25.63
N ALA A 97 -32.08 12.62 -24.86
CA ALA A 97 -31.71 14.01 -24.63
C ALA A 97 -30.20 14.13 -24.37
N GLU A 98 -29.64 15.30 -24.65
CA GLU A 98 -28.22 15.60 -24.46
C GLU A 98 -27.82 15.46 -22.98
N ILE A 99 -26.67 14.81 -22.73
CA ILE A 99 -26.11 14.66 -21.38
C ILE A 99 -25.04 15.71 -21.15
N TYR A 100 -25.39 16.75 -20.41
CA TYR A 100 -24.48 17.85 -20.11
C TYR A 100 -23.35 17.40 -19.18
N GLU A 101 -22.12 17.73 -19.57
CA GLU A 101 -20.88 17.38 -18.86
C GLU A 101 -20.74 15.88 -18.57
N ASN A 102 -21.43 15.03 -19.34
CA ASN A 102 -21.56 13.59 -19.10
C ASN A 102 -22.07 13.26 -17.67
N GLN A 103 -22.86 14.15 -17.06
CA GLN A 103 -23.25 14.05 -15.66
C GLN A 103 -24.71 14.33 -15.36
N TYR A 104 -25.42 15.13 -16.15
CA TYR A 104 -26.80 15.51 -15.85
C TYR A 104 -27.63 15.87 -17.08
N LEU A 105 -28.95 15.87 -16.91
CA LEU A 105 -29.92 16.52 -17.78
C LEU A 105 -30.51 17.74 -17.08
N ASN A 106 -31.03 18.71 -17.84
CA ASN A 106 -31.84 19.77 -17.26
C ASN A 106 -33.25 19.27 -16.97
N GLU A 107 -33.93 19.96 -16.05
CA GLU A 107 -35.33 19.66 -15.73
C GLU A 107 -36.24 19.84 -16.96
N GLY A 108 -37.11 18.85 -17.19
CA GLY A 108 -38.02 18.80 -18.35
C GLY A 108 -37.42 18.19 -19.62
N GLU A 109 -36.13 17.85 -19.62
CA GLU A 109 -35.49 17.10 -20.72
C GLU A 109 -35.57 15.58 -20.47
N GLY A 110 -35.60 14.83 -21.56
CA GLY A 110 -35.56 13.37 -21.55
C GLY A 110 -36.93 12.68 -21.51
N ASN A 111 -36.98 11.47 -22.07
CA ASN A 111 -38.21 10.72 -22.31
C ASN A 111 -38.50 9.64 -21.25
N ARG A 112 -37.51 9.31 -20.40
CA ARG A 112 -37.61 8.36 -19.28
C ARG A 112 -36.51 8.63 -18.26
N SER A 113 -36.57 8.02 -17.07
CA SER A 113 -35.62 8.33 -15.99
C SER A 113 -34.56 7.27 -15.75
N LEU A 114 -34.59 6.17 -16.49
CA LEU A 114 -33.66 5.05 -16.34
C LEU A 114 -33.60 4.17 -17.60
N GLY A 115 -32.50 3.43 -17.73
CA GLY A 115 -32.29 2.45 -18.80
C GLY A 115 -31.08 1.57 -18.52
N THR A 116 -30.84 0.58 -19.38
CA THR A 116 -29.75 -0.38 -19.20
C THR A 116 -28.83 -0.36 -20.40
N ILE A 117 -27.54 -0.20 -20.16
CA ILE A 117 -26.52 -0.27 -21.21
C ILE A 117 -25.55 -1.40 -20.93
N LYS A 118 -24.96 -1.92 -22.00
CA LYS A 118 -23.76 -2.74 -21.90
C LYS A 118 -22.56 -1.79 -21.88
N ALA A 119 -21.77 -1.83 -20.82
CA ALA A 119 -20.53 -1.07 -20.79
C ALA A 119 -19.58 -1.66 -21.84
N LYS A 120 -18.93 -0.79 -22.62
CA LYS A 120 -17.88 -1.20 -23.55
C LYS A 120 -16.62 -1.56 -22.78
N ASP A 121 -16.18 -0.64 -21.94
CA ASP A 121 -14.99 -0.77 -21.11
C ASP A 121 -15.24 -0.18 -19.72
N ILE A 122 -14.74 -0.84 -18.68
CA ILE A 122 -14.67 -0.26 -17.33
C ILE A 122 -13.26 0.25 -17.08
N LEU A 123 -13.11 1.57 -17.05
CA LEU A 123 -11.81 2.23 -16.96
C LEU A 123 -11.30 2.30 -15.52
N PHE A 124 -12.19 2.59 -14.56
CA PHE A 124 -11.80 2.77 -13.17
C PHE A 124 -12.96 2.52 -12.21
N VAL A 125 -12.67 2.02 -11.02
CA VAL A 125 -13.63 1.91 -9.92
C VAL A 125 -13.08 2.65 -8.71
N ASP A 126 -13.77 3.72 -8.31
CA ASP A 126 -13.37 4.57 -7.18
C ASP A 126 -14.12 4.14 -5.92
N TYR A 127 -13.36 3.58 -4.97
CA TYR A 127 -13.80 3.32 -3.60
C TYR A 127 -12.94 4.06 -2.56
N SER A 128 -12.53 5.30 -2.83
CA SER A 128 -11.70 6.10 -1.92
C SER A 128 -12.48 6.73 -0.74
N PRO A 129 -11.84 6.97 0.41
CA PRO A 129 -12.48 7.66 1.54
C PRO A 129 -12.79 9.13 1.23
N LYS A 130 -13.95 9.61 1.70
CA LYS A 130 -14.38 11.02 1.71
C LYS A 130 -14.24 11.62 3.13
N ARG A 131 -14.52 12.92 3.23
CA ARG A 131 -14.71 13.61 4.53
C ARG A 131 -15.82 12.93 5.33
N GLU A 132 -15.74 13.02 6.66
CA GLU A 132 -16.76 12.54 7.61
C GLU A 132 -17.02 11.02 7.58
N GLY A 133 -16.02 10.21 7.21
CA GLY A 133 -16.15 8.74 7.21
C GLY A 133 -17.04 8.17 6.10
N LYS A 134 -17.41 8.98 5.10
CA LYS A 134 -18.10 8.52 3.88
C LYS A 134 -17.08 7.96 2.89
N PHE A 135 -17.56 7.27 1.85
CA PHE A 135 -16.73 6.72 0.77
C PHE A 135 -17.23 7.19 -0.60
N ASN A 136 -16.33 7.29 -1.56
CA ASN A 136 -16.68 7.31 -2.98
C ASN A 136 -17.17 5.93 -3.38
N TYR A 137 -18.23 5.90 -4.19
CA TYR A 137 -18.67 4.71 -4.91
C TYR A 137 -18.88 5.21 -6.33
N ARG A 138 -17.88 5.07 -7.20
CA ARG A 138 -18.01 5.51 -8.59
C ARG A 138 -17.42 4.48 -9.53
N ILE A 139 -17.99 4.40 -10.72
CA ILE A 139 -17.44 3.63 -11.82
C ILE A 139 -17.22 4.62 -12.97
N THR A 140 -16.00 4.59 -13.52
CA THR A 140 -15.65 5.24 -14.77
C THR A 140 -15.71 4.20 -15.87
N PHE A 141 -16.52 4.44 -16.89
CA PHE A 141 -16.77 3.49 -17.98
C PHE A 141 -16.97 4.20 -19.31
N GLN A 142 -16.84 3.45 -20.39
CA GLN A 142 -17.26 3.86 -21.73
C GLN A 142 -18.52 3.12 -22.13
N ASP A 143 -19.47 3.83 -22.74
CA ASP A 143 -20.61 3.19 -23.39
C ASP A 143 -20.23 2.65 -24.78
N GLN A 144 -21.20 2.08 -25.52
CA GLN A 144 -20.95 1.52 -26.85
C GLN A 144 -20.55 2.58 -27.89
N ARG A 145 -20.84 3.88 -27.65
CA ARG A 145 -20.39 5.01 -28.49
C ARG A 145 -19.03 5.56 -28.05
N CYS A 146 -18.36 4.91 -27.09
CA CYS A 146 -17.07 5.31 -26.54
C CYS A 146 -17.10 6.64 -25.78
N VAL A 147 -18.28 7.09 -25.35
CA VAL A 147 -18.40 8.26 -24.48
C VAL A 147 -18.04 7.84 -23.06
N GLU A 148 -17.13 8.59 -22.44
CA GLU A 148 -16.67 8.32 -21.09
C GLU A 148 -17.58 8.98 -20.05
N TYR A 149 -18.02 8.17 -19.08
CA TYR A 149 -18.81 8.60 -17.95
C TYR A 149 -18.12 8.21 -16.66
N ASN A 150 -18.11 9.12 -15.67
CA ASN A 150 -17.72 8.82 -14.31
C ASN A 150 -18.93 9.08 -13.41
N LEU A 151 -19.65 8.03 -13.03
CA LEU A 151 -20.94 8.17 -12.35
C LEU A 151 -20.91 7.59 -10.93
N PRO A 152 -21.67 8.19 -9.98
CA PRO A 152 -21.85 7.61 -8.66
C PRO A 152 -22.67 6.32 -8.75
N VAL A 153 -22.27 5.30 -7.98
CA VAL A 153 -22.99 4.04 -7.85
C VAL A 153 -23.88 4.08 -6.61
N THR A 154 -25.19 3.95 -6.82
CA THR A 154 -26.20 3.85 -5.76
C THR A 154 -26.74 2.45 -5.58
N ASP A 155 -26.36 1.51 -6.45
CA ASP A 155 -26.67 0.09 -6.31
C ASP A 155 -26.23 -0.46 -4.94
N LEU A 156 -27.17 -1.03 -4.19
CA LEU A 156 -26.91 -1.49 -2.82
C LEU A 156 -25.97 -2.70 -2.79
N ALA A 157 -26.14 -3.66 -3.69
CA ALA A 157 -25.30 -4.85 -3.75
C ALA A 157 -23.83 -4.46 -3.96
N PHE A 158 -23.56 -3.57 -4.91
CA PHE A 158 -22.22 -3.04 -5.15
C PHE A 158 -21.65 -2.31 -3.92
N ARG A 159 -22.46 -1.47 -3.27
CA ARG A 159 -22.01 -0.74 -2.08
C ARG A 159 -21.71 -1.66 -0.91
N TYR A 160 -22.57 -2.65 -0.65
CA TYR A 160 -22.34 -3.68 0.37
C TYR A 160 -21.13 -4.54 0.07
N CYS A 161 -20.90 -4.91 -1.19
CA CYS A 161 -19.69 -5.59 -1.63
C CYS A 161 -18.45 -4.79 -1.22
N CYS A 162 -18.35 -3.51 -1.62
CA CYS A 162 -17.23 -2.64 -1.25
C CYS A 162 -17.07 -2.49 0.28
N ASP A 163 -18.17 -2.26 1.00
CA ASP A 163 -18.15 -2.09 2.45
C ASP A 163 -17.76 -3.36 3.19
N ASN A 164 -18.18 -4.54 2.72
CA ASN A 164 -17.82 -5.83 3.30
C ASN A 164 -16.34 -6.14 3.06
N MET A 165 -15.84 -5.94 1.84
CA MET A 165 -14.41 -6.05 1.53
C MET A 165 -13.57 -5.13 2.42
N ARG A 166 -14.05 -3.91 2.72
CA ARG A 166 -13.39 -3.00 3.66
C ARG A 166 -13.42 -3.51 5.10
N LYS A 167 -14.56 -4.05 5.56
CA LYS A 167 -14.68 -4.64 6.91
C LYS A 167 -13.72 -5.83 7.09
N GLU A 168 -13.37 -6.51 6.00
CA GLU A 168 -12.34 -7.55 5.94
C GLU A 168 -10.89 -7.01 5.90
N ASN A 169 -10.69 -5.71 6.18
CA ASN A 169 -9.40 -5.01 6.17
C ASN A 169 -8.73 -4.91 4.79
N ILE A 170 -9.47 -5.00 3.68
CA ILE A 170 -8.94 -4.67 2.36
C ILE A 170 -8.84 -3.14 2.21
N TYR A 171 -7.73 -2.65 1.64
CA TYR A 171 -7.53 -1.21 1.39
C TYR A 171 -8.55 -0.68 0.40
N THR A 172 -9.06 0.52 0.64
CA THR A 172 -10.01 1.23 -0.23
C THR A 172 -9.59 1.27 -1.70
N ASN A 173 -8.32 1.58 -1.96
CA ASN A 173 -7.79 1.64 -3.34
C ASN A 173 -7.66 0.24 -3.96
N ALA A 174 -7.41 -0.78 -3.14
CA ALA A 174 -7.27 -2.15 -3.59
C ALA A 174 -8.64 -2.79 -3.91
N ILE A 175 -9.70 -2.39 -3.20
CA ILE A 175 -11.09 -2.79 -3.49
C ILE A 175 -11.50 -2.31 -4.88
N GLY A 176 -11.28 -1.02 -5.17
CA GLY A 176 -11.55 -0.44 -6.48
C GLY A 176 -10.78 -1.18 -7.59
N PHE A 177 -9.48 -1.38 -7.39
CA PHE A 177 -8.66 -2.13 -8.34
C PHE A 177 -9.17 -3.56 -8.58
N GLN A 178 -9.49 -4.30 -7.52
CA GLN A 178 -10.00 -5.68 -7.63
C GLN A 178 -11.31 -5.74 -8.42
N LEU A 179 -12.27 -4.85 -8.11
CA LEU A 179 -13.55 -4.79 -8.82
C LEU A 179 -13.37 -4.42 -10.28
N LYS A 180 -12.54 -3.41 -10.58
CA LYS A 180 -12.21 -3.00 -11.95
C LYS A 180 -11.73 -4.20 -12.77
N CYS A 181 -10.84 -4.99 -12.22
CA CYS A 181 -10.27 -6.11 -12.95
C CYS A 181 -11.20 -7.34 -13.03
N THR A 182 -12.10 -7.50 -12.06
CA THR A 182 -13.21 -8.46 -12.17
C THR A 182 -14.12 -8.06 -13.33
N PHE A 183 -14.42 -6.77 -13.45
CA PHE A 183 -15.28 -6.21 -14.49
C PHE A 183 -14.67 -6.31 -15.89
N GLU A 184 -13.35 -6.11 -16.05
CA GLU A 184 -12.66 -6.30 -17.34
C GLU A 184 -12.77 -7.73 -17.90
N LYS A 185 -12.98 -8.71 -17.03
CA LYS A 185 -13.10 -10.13 -17.41
C LYS A 185 -14.55 -10.58 -17.52
N ALA A 186 -15.49 -9.68 -17.30
CA ALA A 186 -16.91 -9.98 -17.28
C ALA A 186 -17.64 -9.19 -18.36
N LEU A 187 -18.80 -9.70 -18.76
CA LEU A 187 -19.78 -8.89 -19.48
C LEU A 187 -20.46 -7.99 -18.45
N VAL A 188 -20.29 -6.67 -18.59
CA VAL A 188 -20.81 -5.69 -17.63
C VAL A 188 -22.02 -4.96 -18.21
N PHE A 189 -23.12 -5.05 -17.48
CA PHE A 189 -24.35 -4.30 -17.74
C PHE A 189 -24.56 -3.30 -16.62
N LEU A 190 -24.80 -2.05 -16.97
CA LEU A 190 -25.02 -0.96 -16.02
C LEU A 190 -26.43 -0.41 -16.23
N ARG A 191 -27.21 -0.36 -15.15
CA ARG A 191 -28.48 0.36 -15.15
C ARG A 191 -28.21 1.81 -14.76
N ILE A 192 -28.41 2.73 -15.69
CA ILE A 192 -28.22 4.16 -15.48
C ILE A 192 -29.58 4.77 -15.17
N GLY A 193 -29.66 5.59 -14.14
CA GLY A 193 -30.87 6.30 -13.78
C GLY A 193 -30.59 7.74 -13.37
N LEU A 194 -31.65 8.52 -13.23
CA LEU A 194 -31.60 9.90 -12.80
C LEU A 194 -31.90 10.02 -11.31
N ALA A 195 -31.12 10.85 -10.64
CA ALA A 195 -31.41 11.31 -9.30
C ALA A 195 -32.58 12.31 -9.34
N ARG A 196 -33.17 12.55 -8.16
CA ARG A 196 -34.18 13.61 -7.99
C ARG A 196 -33.58 14.97 -8.37
N SER A 197 -34.43 15.86 -8.88
CA SER A 197 -34.02 17.21 -9.29
C SER A 197 -33.28 17.92 -8.15
N PHE A 198 -32.13 18.50 -8.48
CA PHE A 198 -31.38 19.37 -7.59
C PHE A 198 -30.88 20.57 -8.39
N LYS A 199 -31.35 21.77 -8.01
CA LYS A 199 -31.07 23.02 -8.74
C LYS A 199 -31.43 22.92 -10.23
N ASN A 200 -32.63 22.40 -10.53
CA ASN A 200 -33.19 22.23 -11.87
C ASN A 200 -32.36 21.30 -12.78
N ARG A 201 -31.67 20.33 -12.18
CA ARG A 201 -30.84 19.33 -12.87
C ARG A 201 -31.10 17.94 -12.32
N HIS A 202 -31.11 16.96 -13.20
CA HIS A 202 -31.20 15.54 -12.89
C HIS A 202 -29.85 14.88 -13.14
N TYR A 203 -29.15 14.52 -12.06
CA TYR A 203 -27.82 13.90 -12.16
C TYR A 203 -27.93 12.40 -12.47
N LEU A 204 -27.06 11.92 -13.35
CA LEU A 204 -26.92 10.51 -13.67
C LEU A 204 -26.29 9.75 -12.49
N GLN A 205 -26.75 8.51 -12.29
CA GLN A 205 -26.23 7.58 -11.31
C GLN A 205 -26.36 6.13 -11.82
N ILE A 206 -25.43 5.27 -11.43
CA ILE A 206 -25.51 3.84 -11.68
C ILE A 206 -26.35 3.22 -10.56
N SER A 207 -27.55 2.80 -10.92
CA SER A 207 -28.53 2.23 -9.99
C SER A 207 -28.54 0.70 -9.98
N GLY A 208 -27.80 0.05 -10.87
CA GLY A 208 -27.61 -1.40 -10.91
C GLY A 208 -26.30 -1.76 -11.60
N VAL A 209 -25.55 -2.72 -11.04
CA VAL A 209 -24.30 -3.26 -11.61
C VAL A 209 -24.48 -4.76 -11.75
N TYR A 210 -24.45 -5.27 -12.98
CA TYR A 210 -24.65 -6.69 -13.26
C TYR A 210 -23.51 -7.21 -14.11
N THR A 211 -22.89 -8.31 -13.69
CA THR A 211 -21.75 -8.89 -14.40
C THR A 211 -21.94 -10.37 -14.66
N PHE A 212 -21.35 -10.86 -15.75
CA PHE A 212 -21.30 -12.29 -16.06
C PHE A 212 -19.85 -12.66 -16.40
N PRO A 213 -19.15 -13.45 -15.57
CA PRO A 213 -19.60 -14.02 -14.27
C PRO A 213 -19.94 -12.94 -13.22
N ASP A 214 -20.77 -13.30 -12.23
CA ASP A 214 -21.18 -12.35 -11.18
C ASP A 214 -19.96 -12.00 -10.30
N TYR A 215 -19.79 -10.69 -10.05
CA TYR A 215 -18.70 -10.19 -9.23
C TYR A 215 -18.90 -10.55 -7.76
N LEU A 216 -20.14 -10.87 -7.36
CA LEU A 216 -20.49 -11.33 -6.02
C LEU A 216 -20.08 -12.79 -5.75
N ASP A 217 -19.97 -13.63 -6.79
CA ASP A 217 -19.64 -15.07 -6.62
C ASP A 217 -18.24 -15.30 -6.06
N ARG A 218 -17.26 -14.46 -6.46
CA ARG A 218 -15.87 -14.57 -5.98
C ARG A 218 -15.70 -14.24 -4.49
N ILE A 219 -16.70 -13.63 -3.87
CA ILE A 219 -16.72 -13.33 -2.43
C ILE A 219 -17.23 -14.54 -1.64
N ASN A 220 -18.08 -15.37 -2.24
CA ASN A 220 -18.68 -16.54 -1.60
C ASN A 220 -17.72 -17.75 -1.47
N ASP A 221 -16.72 -17.89 -2.35
CA ASP A 221 -15.68 -18.94 -2.29
C ASP A 221 -14.84 -18.93 -0.98
N VAL A 222 -14.87 -17.81 -0.24
CA VAL A 222 -14.19 -17.66 1.07
C VAL A 222 -15.04 -18.21 2.22
N TYR A 223 -16.36 -18.33 2.04
CA TYR A 223 -17.30 -18.74 3.08
C TYR A 223 -17.47 -20.26 3.17
N GLU A 224 -17.47 -20.98 2.04
CA GLU A 224 -17.63 -22.46 2.08
C GLU A 224 -16.44 -23.17 2.74
N ARG A 225 -15.24 -22.56 2.78
CA ARG A 225 -14.06 -23.14 3.45
C ARG A 225 -14.04 -22.98 4.98
N LYS A 226 -15.00 -22.26 5.57
CA LYS A 226 -15.04 -22.04 7.04
C LYS A 226 -15.92 -23.05 7.78
N GLU A 227 -16.81 -23.77 7.11
CA GLU A 227 -17.69 -24.74 7.76
C GLU A 227 -17.04 -26.13 7.96
N GLU A 228 -16.01 -26.48 7.18
CA GLU A 228 -15.34 -27.79 7.32
C GLU A 228 -14.31 -27.88 8.47
N LYS A 229 -13.94 -26.76 9.13
CA LYS A 229 -12.93 -26.75 10.21
C LYS A 229 -13.52 -26.83 11.63
N GLN A 230 -14.81 -27.13 11.78
CA GLN A 230 -15.44 -27.34 13.09
C GLN A 230 -15.78 -28.81 13.36
N HIS A 231 -14.79 -29.71 13.29
CA HIS A 231 -14.85 -30.97 14.03
C HIS A 231 -13.45 -31.41 14.50
N PRO A 232 -13.18 -31.43 15.82
CA PRO A 232 -11.90 -31.89 16.34
C PRO A 232 -11.96 -33.40 16.64
N SER A 233 -10.97 -34.15 16.18
CA SER A 233 -10.67 -35.47 16.75
C SER A 233 -9.19 -35.77 16.70
N GLY A 234 -8.64 -36.17 17.85
CA GLY A 234 -7.57 -37.16 17.90
C GLY A 234 -6.20 -36.65 18.27
N SER A 235 -5.89 -36.72 19.56
CA SER A 235 -4.58 -36.64 20.17
C SER A 235 -3.58 -37.66 19.60
N LYS A 236 -2.28 -37.32 19.67
CA LYS A 236 -1.23 -38.27 20.07
C LYS A 236 0.06 -37.55 20.50
N SER A 237 0.28 -37.65 21.82
CA SER A 237 1.52 -37.81 22.59
C SER A 237 2.84 -37.21 22.10
N GLU A 238 3.38 -36.36 22.98
CA GLU A 238 4.79 -36.23 23.31
C GLU A 238 5.54 -37.58 23.28
N LYS A 239 6.60 -37.65 22.49
CA LYS A 239 7.90 -38.29 22.79
C LYS A 239 8.81 -38.09 21.58
N GLU A 240 10.11 -37.99 21.86
CA GLU A 240 11.21 -37.86 20.90
C GLU A 240 11.54 -36.43 20.45
N LYS A 241 12.38 -35.75 21.24
CA LYS A 241 13.82 -35.65 20.92
C LYS A 241 14.54 -34.83 21.98
N GLN A 242 15.15 -35.54 22.92
CA GLN A 242 16.29 -35.07 23.69
C GLN A 242 17.58 -35.49 22.97
N GLN A 243 18.60 -34.64 23.14
CA GLN A 243 20.03 -34.87 22.94
C GLN A 243 20.53 -34.88 21.49
N ILE A 244 21.40 -33.91 21.16
CA ILE A 244 22.86 -34.10 21.11
C ILE A 244 23.51 -32.73 21.38
N GLN A 245 24.46 -32.72 22.31
CA GLN A 245 25.44 -31.66 22.52
C GLN A 245 26.82 -32.32 22.51
N GLU A 246 27.79 -31.72 21.82
CA GLU A 246 29.24 -31.68 22.13
C GLU A 246 29.98 -31.00 20.95
N SER A 247 30.58 -29.82 21.15
CA SER A 247 32.01 -29.54 21.49
C SER A 247 32.83 -29.34 20.18
N ILE A 248 33.81 -28.45 19.95
CA ILE A 248 34.95 -27.78 20.65
C ILE A 248 35.40 -26.59 19.69
N PRO A 249 36.48 -25.77 19.86
CA PRO A 249 37.18 -25.11 20.99
C PRO A 249 37.34 -23.55 20.87
N GLU A 250 37.78 -22.92 21.96
CA GLU A 250 38.45 -21.61 22.02
C GLU A 250 39.88 -21.64 21.44
N ILE A 251 40.41 -20.51 20.96
CA ILE A 251 41.84 -20.11 21.05
C ILE A 251 42.00 -18.58 20.87
N SER A 252 42.55 -17.97 21.94
CA SER A 252 43.43 -16.81 22.17
C SER A 252 43.41 -15.49 21.37
N LYS A 253 43.46 -14.41 22.18
CA LYS A 253 43.88 -13.02 21.90
C LYS A 253 45.40 -12.86 21.72
N GLU A 254 45.80 -11.81 20.98
CA GLU A 254 46.91 -10.83 21.17
C GLU A 254 47.10 -10.10 19.81
N LYS A 255 47.50 -8.83 19.60
CA LYS A 255 47.78 -7.60 20.36
C LYS A 255 47.96 -6.44 19.33
N GLU A 256 47.95 -5.20 19.81
CA GLU A 256 47.97 -3.88 19.14
C GLU A 256 49.22 -3.47 18.31
N ASP A 257 48.99 -2.41 17.50
CA ASP A 257 49.86 -1.31 17.02
C ASP A 257 50.70 -1.42 15.73
N ALA A 258 50.21 -0.75 14.66
CA ALA A 258 51.00 0.07 13.73
C ALA A 258 50.07 1.09 13.04
N LYS A 259 50.47 2.37 12.96
CA LYS A 259 49.77 3.49 12.30
C LYS A 259 48.91 3.05 11.10
N ASP A 260 47.59 3.10 11.28
CA ASP A 260 46.61 2.60 10.33
C ASP A 260 46.53 3.49 9.08
N ASN A 261 47.36 3.22 8.08
CA ASN A 261 47.10 3.73 6.73
C ASN A 261 45.82 3.07 6.20
N ILE A 262 44.70 3.78 6.33
CA ILE A 262 43.38 3.31 5.92
C ILE A 262 43.36 2.96 4.42
N GLY A 263 44.13 3.65 3.58
CA GLY A 263 44.27 3.35 2.16
C GLY A 263 44.88 1.96 1.92
N LEU A 264 46.02 1.66 2.54
CA LEU A 264 46.67 0.35 2.44
C LEU A 264 45.78 -0.77 3.00
N LYS A 265 45.03 -0.52 4.07
CA LYS A 265 44.05 -1.48 4.61
C LYS A 265 42.92 -1.75 3.62
N ILE A 266 42.43 -0.73 2.90
CA ILE A 266 41.41 -0.90 1.84
C ILE A 266 41.96 -1.71 0.67
N LEU A 267 43.19 -1.44 0.22
CA LEU A 267 43.82 -2.20 -0.87
C LEU A 267 44.05 -3.67 -0.47
N SER A 268 44.57 -3.90 0.74
CA SER A 268 44.80 -5.24 1.29
C SER A 268 43.51 -6.05 1.42
N LEU A 269 42.38 -5.40 1.77
CA LEU A 269 41.07 -6.04 1.79
C LEU A 269 40.63 -6.53 0.40
N ILE A 270 40.88 -5.73 -0.66
CA ILE A 270 40.52 -6.11 -2.03
C ILE A 270 41.37 -7.28 -2.52
N GLU A 271 42.66 -7.29 -2.18
CA GLU A 271 43.56 -8.41 -2.47
C GLU A 271 43.13 -9.69 -1.72
N THR A 272 42.82 -9.57 -0.42
CA THR A 272 42.43 -10.68 0.45
C THR A 272 41.13 -11.37 0.01
N LEU A 273 40.14 -10.59 -0.45
CA LEU A 273 38.83 -11.12 -0.81
C LEU A 273 38.88 -11.98 -2.09
N ASN A 274 39.91 -11.84 -2.93
CA ASN A 274 40.15 -12.66 -4.12
C ASN A 274 38.95 -12.80 -5.09
N PHE A 275 38.00 -11.86 -5.05
CA PHE A 275 36.92 -11.71 -6.02
C PHE A 275 36.67 -10.23 -6.30
N HIS A 276 36.26 -9.93 -7.53
CA HIS A 276 36.02 -8.55 -7.94
C HIS A 276 34.65 -8.05 -7.46
N MET A 277 34.60 -6.82 -6.95
CA MET A 277 33.39 -6.24 -6.38
C MET A 277 33.19 -4.79 -6.81
N GLY A 278 31.95 -4.33 -6.77
CA GLY A 278 31.62 -2.93 -7.04
C GLY A 278 31.82 -2.03 -5.80
N ARG A 279 31.99 -0.72 -6.06
CA ARG A 279 32.17 0.33 -5.04
C ARG A 279 31.17 0.27 -3.89
N SER A 280 29.89 0.08 -4.19
CA SER A 280 28.83 0.03 -3.18
C SER A 280 28.95 -1.17 -2.24
N PHE A 281 29.49 -2.29 -2.72
CA PHE A 281 29.68 -3.49 -1.90
C PHE A 281 30.91 -3.32 -1.00
N LEU A 282 32.03 -2.82 -1.55
CA LEU A 282 33.21 -2.46 -0.76
C LEU A 282 32.85 -1.44 0.34
N ALA A 283 32.09 -0.38 0.03
CA ALA A 283 31.63 0.59 1.02
C ALA A 283 30.80 -0.05 2.14
N SER A 284 30.02 -1.10 1.85
CA SER A 284 29.27 -1.85 2.87
C SER A 284 30.19 -2.66 3.79
N ILE A 285 31.32 -3.17 3.29
CA ILE A 285 32.34 -3.84 4.10
C ILE A 285 33.07 -2.83 4.99
N LEU A 286 33.55 -1.73 4.39
CA LEU A 286 34.30 -0.70 5.12
C LEU A 286 33.48 -0.02 6.21
N THR A 287 32.17 0.18 6.00
CA THR A 287 31.28 0.78 7.03
C THR A 287 30.80 -0.22 8.09
N GLY A 288 31.13 -1.51 7.97
CA GLY A 288 30.76 -2.54 8.94
C GLY A 288 29.28 -2.94 8.83
N SER A 289 28.75 -3.03 7.60
CA SER A 289 27.37 -3.41 7.33
C SER A 289 27.10 -4.86 7.72
N LYS A 290 26.15 -5.07 8.65
CA LYS A 290 25.67 -6.40 9.09
C LYS A 290 24.83 -7.14 8.05
N SER A 291 25.11 -6.96 6.76
CA SER A 291 24.35 -7.62 5.70
C SER A 291 24.62 -9.12 5.73
N ARG A 292 23.55 -9.91 5.59
CA ARG A 292 23.60 -11.38 5.62
C ARG A 292 24.65 -11.96 4.65
N LYS A 293 24.79 -11.37 3.45
CA LYS A 293 25.79 -11.75 2.45
C LYS A 293 27.25 -11.61 2.94
N LEU A 294 27.54 -10.61 3.78
CA LEU A 294 28.89 -10.42 4.34
C LEU A 294 29.16 -11.40 5.50
N ILE A 295 28.13 -11.66 6.31
CA ILE A 295 28.20 -12.60 7.44
C ILE A 295 28.34 -14.05 6.96
N GLU A 296 27.57 -14.45 5.95
CA GLU A 296 27.63 -15.79 5.34
C GLU A 296 28.99 -16.07 4.67
N GLN A 297 29.67 -15.02 4.19
CA GLN A 297 31.00 -15.10 3.60
C GLN A 297 32.13 -14.92 4.63
N ASN A 298 31.82 -14.84 5.93
CA ASN A 298 32.75 -14.54 7.03
C ASN A 298 33.55 -13.23 6.84
N ILE A 299 33.07 -12.32 5.99
CA ILE A 299 33.74 -11.02 5.71
C ILE A 299 33.65 -10.10 6.92
N ASP A 300 32.64 -10.28 7.78
CA ASP A 300 32.48 -9.58 9.06
C ASP A 300 33.55 -9.94 10.10
N LYS A 301 34.34 -10.99 9.86
CA LYS A 301 35.46 -11.43 10.71
C LYS A 301 36.82 -10.90 10.24
N LEU A 302 36.89 -10.25 9.07
CA LEU A 302 38.14 -9.68 8.57
C LEU A 302 38.55 -8.45 9.39
N GLU A 303 39.86 -8.25 9.58
CA GLU A 303 40.40 -7.12 10.34
C GLU A 303 39.97 -5.75 9.77
N GLN A 304 39.85 -5.67 8.44
CA GLN A 304 39.52 -4.45 7.71
C GLN A 304 37.99 -4.19 7.63
N TYR A 305 37.16 -5.09 8.17
CA TYR A 305 35.70 -4.89 8.22
C TYR A 305 35.34 -3.80 9.22
N GLY A 306 34.59 -2.79 8.77
CA GLY A 306 34.20 -1.68 9.64
C GLY A 306 35.32 -0.68 9.92
N ILE A 307 36.39 -0.62 9.13
CA ILE A 307 37.45 0.39 9.28
C ILE A 307 36.95 1.84 9.13
N LEU A 308 35.85 2.04 8.40
CA LEU A 308 35.11 3.32 8.27
C LEU A 308 33.80 3.30 9.07
N LYS A 309 33.72 2.55 10.16
CA LYS A 309 32.55 2.54 11.05
C LYS A 309 32.33 3.92 11.65
N GLY A 310 31.10 4.42 11.56
CA GLY A 310 30.74 5.79 11.95
C GLY A 310 30.53 6.72 10.74
N TYR A 311 31.10 6.37 9.58
CA TYR A 311 30.83 7.05 8.33
C TYR A 311 29.58 6.48 7.64
N THR A 312 28.86 7.35 6.94
CA THR A 312 27.78 6.94 6.05
C THR A 312 28.33 6.19 4.84
N ARG A 313 27.48 5.36 4.23
CA ARG A 313 27.84 4.67 2.98
C ARG A 313 28.29 5.62 1.87
N LYS A 314 27.73 6.84 1.82
CA LYS A 314 28.09 7.86 0.82
C LYS A 314 29.49 8.40 1.07
N GLU A 315 29.85 8.63 2.33
CA GLU A 315 31.19 9.07 2.72
C GLU A 315 32.23 7.98 2.45
N ALA A 316 31.92 6.72 2.75
CA ALA A 316 32.80 5.60 2.41
C ALA A 316 33.01 5.43 0.89
N ILE A 317 31.98 5.69 0.07
CA ILE A 317 32.14 5.72 -1.40
C ILE A 317 33.09 6.84 -1.82
N ASN A 318 33.02 8.02 -1.19
CA ASN A 318 33.93 9.13 -1.49
C ASN A 318 35.40 8.77 -1.20
N VAL A 319 35.66 8.06 -0.09
CA VAL A 319 36.99 7.54 0.22
C VAL A 319 37.47 6.55 -0.85
N ILE A 320 36.60 5.66 -1.32
CA ILE A 320 36.94 4.71 -2.41
C ILE A 320 37.22 5.47 -3.72
N ASP A 321 36.44 6.49 -4.05
CA ASP A 321 36.64 7.29 -5.26
C ASP A 321 37.98 8.07 -5.22
N GLN A 322 38.46 8.51 -4.04
CA GLN A 322 39.81 9.10 -3.90
C GLN A 322 40.93 8.10 -4.27
N ILE A 323 40.80 6.84 -3.85
CA ILE A 323 41.78 5.77 -4.17
C ILE A 323 41.79 5.48 -5.67
N ILE A 324 40.62 5.54 -6.32
CA ILE A 324 40.50 5.41 -7.78
C ILE A 324 41.16 6.60 -8.50
N ASN A 325 40.90 7.82 -8.03
CA ASN A 325 41.45 9.03 -8.64
C ASN A 325 42.98 9.14 -8.49
N LYS A 326 43.56 8.53 -7.45
CA LYS A 326 45.02 8.42 -7.25
C LYS A 326 45.65 7.22 -7.99
N ASP A 327 44.89 6.55 -8.86
CA ASP A 327 45.33 5.43 -9.69
C ASP A 327 45.78 4.18 -8.92
N TYR A 328 45.33 3.97 -7.68
CA TYR A 328 45.58 2.72 -6.94
C TYR A 328 44.49 1.66 -7.20
N LEU A 329 43.30 2.08 -7.64
CA LEU A 329 42.20 1.22 -8.07
C LEU A 329 41.67 1.67 -9.44
N THR A 330 41.28 0.71 -10.26
CA THR A 330 40.61 0.97 -11.54
C THR A 330 39.28 0.24 -11.62
N ILE A 331 38.38 0.74 -12.47
CA ILE A 331 37.09 0.11 -12.73
C ILE A 331 37.15 -0.55 -14.11
N LYS A 332 36.95 -1.88 -14.16
CA LYS A 332 36.74 -2.59 -15.43
C LYS A 332 35.31 -3.10 -15.50
N GLN A 333 34.79 -3.20 -16.72
CA GLN A 333 33.49 -3.81 -16.99
C GLN A 333 33.66 -5.33 -17.07
N SER A 334 32.70 -6.09 -16.53
CA SER A 334 32.69 -7.54 -16.68
C SER A 334 32.29 -7.95 -18.10
N ASP A 335 33.12 -8.71 -18.81
CA ASP A 335 32.84 -9.19 -20.18
C ASP A 335 31.79 -10.31 -20.25
N THR A 336 31.32 -10.80 -19.10
CA THR A 336 30.46 -11.99 -18.99
C THR A 336 29.07 -11.68 -18.43
N SER A 337 28.33 -10.73 -19.01
CA SER A 337 26.84 -10.73 -18.99
C SER A 337 26.24 -9.62 -19.87
N TYR A 338 24.97 -9.78 -20.27
CA TYR A 338 24.13 -8.76 -20.92
C TYR A 338 24.00 -7.43 -20.14
N PHE A 339 24.47 -7.36 -18.88
CA PHE A 339 24.52 -6.15 -18.06
C PHE A 339 25.91 -5.97 -17.42
N PRO A 340 26.87 -5.32 -18.11
CA PRO A 340 28.22 -5.14 -17.59
C PRO A 340 28.16 -4.38 -16.26
N ARG A 341 28.70 -4.99 -15.20
CA ARG A 341 28.81 -4.33 -13.89
C ARG A 341 30.19 -3.73 -13.72
N PRO A 342 30.31 -2.49 -13.20
CA PRO A 342 31.60 -1.90 -12.88
C PRO A 342 32.19 -2.59 -11.66
N LEU A 343 33.34 -3.25 -11.84
CA LEU A 343 34.06 -3.99 -10.82
C LEU A 343 35.42 -3.35 -10.57
N LEU A 344 35.87 -3.36 -9.31
CA LEU A 344 37.15 -2.79 -8.88
C LEU A 344 38.30 -3.78 -9.09
N TYR A 345 39.42 -3.26 -9.59
CA TYR A 345 40.68 -3.97 -9.81
C TYR A 345 41.84 -3.15 -9.24
N LEU A 346 42.82 -3.82 -8.66
CA LEU A 346 44.11 -3.21 -8.31
C LEU A 346 44.88 -2.88 -9.59
N THR A 347 45.43 -1.67 -9.65
CA THR A 347 46.40 -1.25 -10.68
C THR A 347 47.80 -1.70 -10.30
N ASP A 348 48.77 -1.53 -11.21
CA ASP A 348 50.18 -1.81 -10.90
C ASP A 348 50.69 -0.87 -9.79
N SER A 349 50.26 0.40 -9.80
CA SER A 349 50.50 1.38 -8.73
C SER A 349 49.91 0.93 -7.38
N GLY A 350 48.69 0.38 -7.38
CA GLY A 350 48.03 -0.18 -6.20
C GLY A 350 48.76 -1.38 -5.58
N LYS A 351 49.28 -2.28 -6.43
CA LYS A 351 50.08 -3.43 -5.98
C LYS A 351 51.44 -2.98 -5.45
N LYS A 352 52.12 -2.08 -6.15
CA LYS A 352 53.39 -1.52 -5.71
C LYS A 352 53.26 -0.80 -4.36
N ALA A 353 52.17 -0.04 -4.15
CA ALA A 353 51.89 0.61 -2.87
C ALA A 353 51.71 -0.40 -1.72
N LEU A 354 51.11 -1.56 -1.97
CA LEU A 354 51.00 -2.65 -0.99
C LEU A 354 52.36 -3.29 -0.67
N GLU A 355 53.20 -3.53 -1.69
CA GLU A 355 54.53 -4.14 -1.54
C GLU A 355 55.52 -3.21 -0.83
N GLU A 356 55.56 -1.94 -1.22
CA GLU A 356 56.47 -0.92 -0.68
C GLU A 356 55.92 -0.25 0.59
N LYS A 357 54.68 -0.58 1.01
CA LYS A 357 53.93 0.03 2.12
C LYS A 357 53.90 1.57 2.00
N GLU A 358 53.64 2.05 0.79
CA GLU A 358 53.56 3.48 0.47
C GLU A 358 52.36 4.14 1.18
N GLU A 359 52.58 5.29 1.82
CA GLU A 359 51.53 5.97 2.58
C GLU A 359 50.52 6.66 1.64
N ILE A 360 49.31 6.08 1.53
CA ILE A 360 48.20 6.67 0.78
C ILE A 360 47.49 7.71 1.65
N GLU A 361 47.72 9.00 1.36
CA GLU A 361 47.03 10.11 2.04
C GLU A 361 45.56 10.17 1.57
N LEU A 362 44.59 10.18 2.50
CA LEU A 362 43.15 10.22 2.20
C LEU A 362 42.47 11.30 3.04
N GLU A 363 41.58 12.08 2.43
CA GLU A 363 40.75 13.06 3.15
C GLU A 363 39.51 12.37 3.72
N LEU A 364 39.51 12.17 5.04
CA LEU A 364 38.35 11.62 5.76
C LEU A 364 37.38 12.76 6.15
N PRO A 365 36.06 12.57 6.01
CA PRO A 365 35.08 13.53 6.48
C PRO A 365 35.13 13.65 8.01
N VAL A 366 34.73 14.78 8.60
CA VAL A 366 34.74 14.96 10.06
C VAL A 366 33.58 14.13 10.66
N SER A 367 33.89 13.12 11.47
CA SER A 367 32.93 12.15 12.01
C SER A 367 31.87 12.81 12.90
N THR A 368 30.59 12.70 12.51
CA THR A 368 29.44 13.17 13.29
C THR A 368 29.02 12.14 14.34
N GLU A 369 29.66 12.09 15.50
CA GLU A 369 29.27 11.22 16.62
C GLU A 369 28.01 11.68 17.38
N HIS A 370 27.20 12.62 16.86
CA HIS A 370 26.05 13.18 17.57
C HIS A 370 24.72 12.93 16.85
N ARG A 371 24.31 11.66 16.75
CA ARG A 371 22.97 11.27 16.28
C ARG A 371 22.35 10.18 17.15
N THR A 372 22.07 10.49 18.41
CA THR A 372 21.02 9.82 19.18
C THR A 372 20.07 10.88 19.74
N GLY A 373 18.81 10.82 19.32
CA GLY A 373 17.76 11.77 19.69
C GLY A 373 17.27 11.59 21.12
N VAL A 374 18.11 11.93 22.10
CA VAL A 374 17.73 12.05 23.51
C VAL A 374 17.98 13.49 23.94
N SER A 375 16.95 14.15 24.45
CA SER A 375 17.13 15.45 25.10
C SER A 375 17.79 15.25 26.47
N ARG A 376 18.87 15.97 26.73
CA ARG A 376 19.52 16.09 28.04
C ARG A 376 18.60 16.75 29.08
N ASN A 377 17.59 17.50 28.62
CA ASN A 377 16.55 18.12 29.44
C ASN A 377 15.16 17.66 28.94
N PRO A 378 14.67 16.48 29.37
CA PRO A 378 13.38 15.95 28.92
C PRO A 378 12.19 16.80 29.39
N GLU A 379 12.31 17.46 30.54
CA GLU A 379 11.30 18.37 31.09
C GLU A 379 11.14 19.62 30.22
N LEU A 380 12.25 20.32 29.91
CA LEU A 380 12.27 21.44 28.97
C LEU A 380 11.75 21.07 27.58
N LEU A 381 12.05 19.87 27.08
CA LEU A 381 11.52 19.40 25.79
C LEU A 381 9.99 19.27 25.82
N ASN A 382 9.41 18.81 26.94
CA ASN A 382 7.96 18.70 27.09
C ASN A 382 7.30 20.08 27.20
N GLU A 383 7.92 21.03 27.91
CA GLU A 383 7.47 22.43 27.99
C GLU A 383 7.47 23.09 26.60
N LEU A 384 8.53 22.90 25.82
CA LEU A 384 8.64 23.41 24.45
C LEU A 384 7.60 22.76 23.50
N LYS A 385 7.30 21.47 23.67
CA LYS A 385 6.25 20.78 22.91
C LYS A 385 4.85 21.29 23.27
N SER A 386 4.60 21.52 24.56
CA SER A 386 3.34 22.09 25.06
C SER A 386 3.12 23.51 24.55
N TRP A 387 4.15 24.36 24.61
CA TRP A 387 4.10 25.69 24.02
C TRP A 387 3.85 25.65 22.52
N ARG A 388 4.53 24.77 21.77
CA ARG A 388 4.28 24.61 20.33
C ARG A 388 2.82 24.22 20.06
N GLY A 389 2.21 23.38 20.90
CA GLY A 389 0.80 23.03 20.81
C GLY A 389 -0.13 24.25 20.93
N LYS A 390 0.13 25.13 21.91
CA LYS A 390 -0.63 26.37 22.09
C LYS A 390 -0.53 27.30 20.88
N VAL A 391 0.68 27.46 20.33
CA VAL A 391 0.88 28.30 19.13
C VAL A 391 0.25 27.68 17.87
N VAL A 392 0.21 26.34 17.77
CA VAL A 392 -0.53 25.64 16.70
C VAL A 392 -2.02 25.99 16.75
N GLU A 393 -2.61 26.00 17.95
CA GLU A 393 -4.03 26.31 18.16
C GLU A 393 -4.33 27.80 17.88
N GLU A 394 -3.46 28.71 18.31
CA GLU A 394 -3.63 30.16 18.10
C GLU A 394 -3.47 30.57 16.63
N GLU A 395 -2.53 29.97 15.89
CA GLU A 395 -2.22 30.34 14.50
C GLU A 395 -2.88 29.42 13.46
N ASN A 396 -3.55 28.35 13.90
CA ASN A 396 -4.19 27.32 13.05
C ASN A 396 -3.25 26.73 11.98
N LEU A 397 -2.01 26.40 12.38
CA LEU A 397 -0.97 25.85 11.49
C LEU A 397 -0.42 24.53 12.03
N PRO A 398 -0.04 23.54 11.19
CA PRO A 398 0.56 22.28 11.66
C PRO A 398 1.87 22.48 12.46
N ALA A 399 2.11 21.64 13.47
CA ALA A 399 3.25 21.78 14.40
C ALA A 399 4.63 21.90 13.74
N TYR A 400 4.86 21.20 12.63
CA TYR A 400 6.13 21.26 11.89
C TYR A 400 6.36 22.60 11.17
N CYS A 401 5.31 23.38 10.90
CA CYS A 401 5.41 24.73 10.35
C CYS A 401 5.99 25.73 11.36
N ILE A 402 5.81 25.46 12.66
CA ILE A 402 6.38 26.22 13.77
C ILE A 402 7.83 25.74 13.98
N PHE A 403 8.04 24.51 14.46
CA PHE A 403 9.37 23.86 14.57
C PHE A 403 9.27 22.34 14.43
N HIS A 404 10.28 21.71 13.82
CA HIS A 404 10.42 20.24 13.82
C HIS A 404 10.89 19.73 15.19
N ASP A 405 10.56 18.49 15.53
CA ASP A 405 10.97 17.85 16.79
C ASP A 405 12.50 17.83 16.98
N THR A 406 13.25 17.71 15.87
CA THR A 406 14.72 17.78 15.87
C THR A 406 15.22 19.13 16.38
N THR A 407 14.55 20.22 16.03
CA THR A 407 14.90 21.58 16.46
C THR A 407 14.55 21.80 17.93
N LEU A 408 13.44 21.27 18.42
CA LEU A 408 13.08 21.35 19.85
C LEU A 408 14.05 20.55 20.74
N ILE A 409 14.51 19.39 20.27
CA ILE A 409 15.54 18.58 20.94
C ILE A 409 16.88 19.32 20.98
N GLU A 410 17.20 20.06 19.92
CA GLU A 410 18.43 20.85 19.85
C GLU A 410 18.37 22.04 20.82
N ILE A 411 17.23 22.75 20.89
CA ILE A 411 16.99 23.84 21.86
C ILE A 411 17.06 23.33 23.30
N SER A 412 16.43 22.20 23.60
CA SER A 412 16.44 21.62 24.94
C SER A 412 17.83 21.16 25.36
N ASN A 413 18.69 20.80 24.39
CA ASN A 413 20.07 20.42 24.63
C ASN A 413 21.04 21.60 24.74
N SER A 414 20.85 22.66 23.96
CA SER A 414 21.74 23.83 23.92
C SER A 414 21.35 24.92 24.93
N MET A 415 20.11 24.90 25.44
CA MET A 415 19.57 25.89 26.40
C MET A 415 19.97 27.34 26.08
N PRO A 416 19.66 27.83 24.86
CA PRO A 416 20.11 29.13 24.36
C PRO A 416 19.61 30.25 25.28
N SER A 417 20.47 31.23 25.52
CA SER A 417 20.18 32.37 26.43
C SER A 417 19.93 33.68 25.70
N SER A 418 20.22 33.73 24.40
CA SER A 418 20.09 34.91 23.55
C SER A 418 19.50 34.56 22.18
N LYS A 419 19.09 35.58 21.41
CA LYS A 419 18.60 35.38 20.03
C LYS A 419 19.73 34.98 19.09
N GLU A 420 20.95 35.41 19.41
CA GLU A 420 22.18 35.04 18.73
C GLU A 420 22.47 33.54 18.90
N ASP A 421 22.27 33.00 20.12
CA ASP A 421 22.40 31.56 20.37
C ASP A 421 21.35 30.75 19.59
N LEU A 422 20.12 31.29 19.47
CA LEU A 422 19.06 30.68 18.69
C LEU A 422 19.37 30.64 17.19
N MET A 423 20.14 31.58 16.64
CA MET A 423 20.56 31.54 15.23
C MET A 423 21.49 30.36 14.91
N ASN A 424 22.22 29.85 15.90
CA ASN A 424 23.15 28.73 15.73
C ASN A 424 22.46 27.37 15.73
N ILE A 425 21.15 27.31 15.97
CA ILE A 425 20.36 26.08 16.03
C ILE A 425 19.83 25.72 14.64
N ARG A 426 20.01 24.45 14.24
CA ARG A 426 19.62 23.99 12.91
C ARG A 426 18.10 24.02 12.71
N GLY A 427 17.65 24.76 11.69
CA GLY A 427 16.23 24.93 11.36
C GLY A 427 15.59 26.17 11.99
N PHE A 428 16.38 27.01 12.65
CA PHE A 428 15.96 28.25 13.30
C PHE A 428 16.35 29.48 12.44
N GLY A 429 15.48 29.87 11.50
CA GLY A 429 15.74 30.98 10.57
C GLY A 429 15.37 32.37 11.12
N LYS A 430 16.00 33.44 10.61
CA LYS A 430 15.83 34.84 11.08
C LYS A 430 14.35 35.27 11.28
N LYS A 431 13.48 35.00 10.30
CA LYS A 431 12.04 35.31 10.38
C LYS A 431 11.30 34.59 11.51
N ARG A 432 11.71 33.36 11.85
CA ARG A 432 11.11 32.58 12.94
C ARG A 432 11.63 33.04 14.31
N ILE A 433 12.87 33.51 14.39
CA ILE A 433 13.45 34.11 15.60
C ILE A 433 12.74 35.40 15.96
N GLU A 434 12.43 36.24 14.97
CA GLU A 434 11.69 37.48 15.17
C GLU A 434 10.28 37.21 15.73
N LYS A 435 9.57 36.21 15.18
CA LYS A 435 8.19 35.90 15.57
C LYS A 435 8.09 35.06 16.86
N TYR A 436 8.97 34.08 17.05
CA TYR A 436 8.84 33.06 18.10
C TYR A 436 9.99 33.02 19.10
N GLY A 437 11.10 33.70 18.82
CA GLY A 437 12.32 33.62 19.65
C GLY A 437 12.12 34.14 21.07
N ASN A 438 11.29 35.17 21.27
CA ASN A 438 11.00 35.69 22.61
C ASN A 438 10.29 34.65 23.49
N GLY A 439 9.26 33.98 22.96
CA GLY A 439 8.50 32.96 23.71
C GLY A 439 9.34 31.72 24.04
N VAL A 440 10.24 31.31 23.13
CA VAL A 440 11.17 30.21 23.40
C VAL A 440 12.18 30.57 24.49
N LEU A 441 12.74 31.79 24.47
CA LEU A 441 13.70 32.25 25.50
C LEU A 441 13.04 32.43 26.87
N GLU A 442 11.77 32.81 26.91
CA GLU A 442 10.99 32.93 28.13
C GLU A 442 10.81 31.57 28.82
N ILE A 443 10.42 30.53 28.07
CA ILE A 443 10.30 29.15 28.59
C ILE A 443 11.64 28.64 29.14
N ILE A 444 12.74 28.88 28.42
CA ILE A 444 14.07 28.48 28.88
C ILE A 444 14.48 29.22 30.15
N ARG A 445 14.08 30.50 30.28
CA ARG A 445 14.35 31.31 31.48
C ARG A 445 13.51 30.83 32.67
N GLU A 446 12.24 30.55 32.46
CA GLU A 446 11.33 29.99 33.48
C GLU A 446 11.84 28.62 33.97
N HIS A 447 12.26 27.76 33.06
CA HIS A 447 12.84 26.45 33.35
C HIS A 447 14.16 26.57 34.16
N LYS A 448 15.01 27.57 33.85
CA LYS A 448 16.22 27.86 34.64
C LYS A 448 15.90 28.40 36.04
N SER A 449 14.83 29.19 36.17
CA SER A 449 14.43 29.81 37.46
C SER A 449 13.80 28.83 38.46
N THR A 450 13.20 27.74 37.95
CA THR A 450 12.52 26.71 38.77
C THR A 450 13.47 25.66 39.35
N GLY A 451 14.78 25.75 39.08
CA GLY A 451 15.83 25.19 39.94
C GLY A 451 15.77 23.69 40.23
N LYS A 452 15.29 22.84 39.29
CA LYS A 452 15.45 21.38 39.42
C LYS A 452 16.81 20.94 38.91
N ASN A 453 17.83 21.12 39.73
CA ASN A 453 19.16 20.57 39.50
C ASN A 453 19.18 19.05 39.73
N ILE A 454 19.68 18.33 38.72
CA ILE A 454 20.62 17.21 38.76
C ILE A 454 20.46 16.22 39.94
N ILE A 455 20.00 15.00 39.64
CA ILE A 455 20.25 13.83 40.49
C ILE A 455 21.09 12.81 39.70
N SER A 456 22.28 12.59 40.22
CA SER A 456 23.23 11.51 39.99
C SER A 456 22.66 10.13 40.35
N HIS A 457 23.22 9.09 39.73
CA HIS A 457 23.08 7.66 40.04
C HIS A 457 22.67 7.31 41.49
N ASN A 458 21.44 6.83 41.69
CA ASN A 458 21.12 5.47 42.16
C ASN A 458 19.64 5.38 42.62
N GLU A 459 19.05 4.20 42.36
CA GLU A 459 17.83 3.65 42.96
C GLU A 459 16.51 4.41 42.81
N ILE A 460 15.77 4.09 41.73
CA ILE A 460 14.36 3.71 41.90
C ILE A 460 14.11 2.43 41.09
N VAL A 461 13.92 1.36 41.84
CA VAL A 461 13.42 0.06 41.37
C VAL A 461 11.95 0.25 40.99
N PHE A 462 11.67 0.22 39.68
CA PHE A 462 10.37 -0.18 39.15
C PHE A 462 10.60 -1.36 38.21
N GLU A 463 9.71 -2.34 38.35
CA GLU A 463 9.76 -3.70 37.82
C GLU A 463 10.38 -3.83 36.43
N LYS A 464 11.27 -4.82 36.29
CA LYS A 464 11.89 -5.21 35.02
C LYS A 464 10.83 -5.50 33.96
N LYS A 465 10.73 -4.63 32.97
CA LYS A 465 10.55 -5.05 31.57
C LYS A 465 11.87 -4.88 30.85
N ASP A 466 12.50 -6.02 30.54
CA ASP A 466 13.76 -6.13 29.81
C ASP A 466 13.86 -5.17 28.62
N LYS A 467 14.88 -4.29 28.66
CA LYS A 467 15.32 -3.48 27.51
C LYS A 467 16.51 -4.11 26.78
N THR A 468 16.53 -5.44 26.71
CA THR A 468 17.24 -6.21 25.66
C THR A 468 16.21 -6.65 24.62
N SER A 469 15.77 -5.74 23.77
CA SER A 469 15.12 -6.11 22.53
C SER A 469 15.94 -5.50 21.40
N LYS A 470 16.90 -6.29 20.88
CA LYS A 470 17.04 -6.38 19.42
C LYS A 470 15.60 -6.43 18.93
N SER A 471 15.13 -5.44 18.17
CA SER A 471 13.75 -5.50 17.66
C SER A 471 13.63 -6.88 17.03
N LYS A 472 12.83 -7.77 17.66
CA LYS A 472 12.62 -9.10 17.11
C LYS A 472 12.25 -8.89 15.65
N PRO A 473 12.83 -9.67 14.71
CA PRO A 473 12.39 -9.58 13.34
C PRO A 473 10.86 -9.61 13.34
N SER A 474 10.24 -8.71 12.57
CA SER A 474 8.78 -8.69 12.47
C SER A 474 8.31 -10.12 12.20
N HIS A 475 7.28 -10.59 12.90
CA HIS A 475 6.75 -11.94 12.71
C HIS A 475 6.54 -12.28 11.22
N VAL A 476 6.04 -11.31 10.44
CA VAL A 476 5.90 -11.42 8.98
C VAL A 476 7.21 -11.74 8.26
N TRP A 477 8.31 -11.14 8.71
CA TRP A 477 9.64 -11.44 8.20
C TRP A 477 10.08 -12.86 8.57
N GLU A 478 9.84 -13.30 9.81
CA GLU A 478 10.18 -14.66 10.27
C GLU A 478 9.42 -15.72 9.46
N LEU A 479 8.12 -15.50 9.20
CA LEU A 479 7.31 -16.35 8.33
C LEU A 479 7.91 -16.44 6.92
N GLY A 480 8.36 -15.33 6.36
CA GLY A 480 8.97 -15.31 5.02
C GLY A 480 10.35 -15.96 4.93
N GLU A 481 11.07 -16.09 6.05
CA GLU A 481 12.36 -16.79 6.13
C GLU A 481 12.20 -18.27 6.50
N SER A 482 11.01 -18.70 6.91
CA SER A 482 10.75 -20.07 7.37
C SER A 482 10.90 -21.12 6.27
N ASN A 483 10.86 -20.72 4.99
CA ASN A 483 10.84 -21.61 3.83
C ASN A 483 9.77 -22.72 3.93
N ASN A 484 8.63 -22.41 4.56
CA ASN A 484 7.55 -23.35 4.83
C ASN A 484 6.26 -22.89 4.14
N PRO A 485 5.67 -23.65 3.19
CA PRO A 485 4.43 -23.25 2.52
C PRO A 485 3.22 -23.17 3.47
N ALA A 486 3.23 -23.83 4.63
CA ALA A 486 2.13 -23.76 5.60
C ALA A 486 1.89 -22.33 6.15
N VAL A 487 2.86 -21.41 6.01
CA VAL A 487 2.72 -20.02 6.44
C VAL A 487 2.04 -19.13 5.39
N ILE A 488 1.77 -19.63 4.18
CA ILE A 488 1.19 -18.86 3.08
C ILE A 488 -0.18 -18.23 3.47
N PRO A 489 -1.13 -18.95 4.10
CA PRO A 489 -2.40 -18.35 4.52
C PRO A 489 -2.22 -17.19 5.51
N GLU A 490 -1.29 -17.33 6.47
CA GLU A 490 -1.00 -16.28 7.44
C GLU A 490 -0.35 -15.06 6.77
N LEU A 491 0.57 -15.28 5.83
CA LEU A 491 1.17 -14.21 5.03
C LEU A 491 0.13 -13.49 4.16
N ILE A 492 -0.87 -14.21 3.62
CA ILE A 492 -2.01 -13.62 2.92
C ILE A 492 -2.77 -12.68 3.85
N ASP A 493 -3.01 -13.05 5.11
CA ASP A 493 -3.67 -12.15 6.06
C ASP A 493 -2.84 -10.89 6.36
N TYR A 494 -1.52 -11.00 6.43
CA TYR A 494 -0.65 -9.82 6.57
C TYR A 494 -0.68 -8.86 5.37
N THR A 495 -1.10 -9.31 4.18
CA THR A 495 -1.35 -8.39 3.05
C THR A 495 -2.49 -7.41 3.34
N LYS A 496 -3.36 -7.69 4.31
CA LYS A 496 -4.48 -6.83 4.72
C LYS A 496 -4.10 -5.88 5.88
N SER A 497 -2.89 -5.96 6.43
CA SER A 497 -2.50 -5.20 7.63
C SER A 497 -2.50 -3.68 7.43
N LYS A 498 -3.13 -2.94 8.36
CA LYS A 498 -3.18 -1.45 8.39
C LYS A 498 -1.81 -0.81 8.27
N ASN A 499 -0.76 -1.53 8.66
CA ASN A 499 0.62 -1.11 8.53
C ASN A 499 1.19 -1.43 7.14
N ALA A 500 1.50 -0.39 6.36
CA ALA A 500 2.07 -0.56 5.03
C ALA A 500 3.39 -1.34 5.00
N ASN A 501 4.19 -1.29 6.08
CA ASN A 501 5.40 -2.09 6.18
C ASN A 501 5.12 -3.58 6.29
N GLU A 502 4.06 -3.99 7.01
CA GLU A 502 3.67 -5.39 7.13
C GLU A 502 3.16 -5.92 5.80
N ARG A 503 2.36 -5.15 5.06
CA ARG A 503 1.91 -5.54 3.70
C ARG A 503 3.07 -5.71 2.74
N ARG A 504 4.01 -4.77 2.77
CA ARG A 504 5.24 -4.84 1.97
C ARG A 504 6.07 -6.08 2.33
N LEU A 505 6.20 -6.38 3.63
CA LEU A 505 6.92 -7.56 4.11
C LEU A 505 6.19 -8.85 3.71
N ALA A 506 4.87 -8.90 3.79
CA ALA A 506 4.05 -10.02 3.36
C ALA A 506 4.21 -10.29 1.87
N ALA A 507 4.10 -9.26 1.03
CA ALA A 507 4.35 -9.38 -0.41
C ALA A 507 5.77 -9.91 -0.69
N SER A 508 6.78 -9.37 0.03
CA SER A 508 8.15 -9.84 -0.09
C SER A 508 8.31 -11.32 0.32
N ALA A 509 7.64 -11.74 1.39
CA ALA A 509 7.69 -13.10 1.91
C ALA A 509 7.04 -14.09 0.95
N LEU A 510 5.84 -13.76 0.44
CA LEU A 510 5.14 -14.55 -0.56
C LEU A 510 5.97 -14.70 -1.85
N GLY A 511 6.66 -13.66 -2.29
CA GLY A 511 7.59 -13.75 -3.43
C GLY A 511 8.75 -14.72 -3.21
N LYS A 512 9.28 -14.84 -1.98
CA LYS A 512 10.33 -15.82 -1.63
C LYS A 512 9.81 -17.25 -1.66
N LEU A 513 8.54 -17.45 -1.35
CA LEU A 513 7.88 -18.74 -1.36
C LEU A 513 7.34 -19.14 -2.76
N SER A 514 7.69 -18.39 -3.81
CA SER A 514 7.28 -18.63 -5.21
C SER A 514 7.57 -20.04 -5.76
N MET A 515 8.55 -20.74 -5.18
CA MET A 515 8.91 -22.11 -5.56
C MET A 515 7.92 -23.18 -5.08
N PHE A 516 7.11 -22.90 -4.05
CA PHE A 516 6.17 -23.88 -3.46
C PHE A 516 4.85 -23.91 -4.23
N LYS A 517 4.85 -24.59 -5.37
CA LYS A 517 3.67 -24.81 -6.20
C LYS A 517 3.04 -26.17 -5.85
N PRO A 518 1.70 -26.26 -5.72
CA PRO A 518 0.70 -25.26 -6.09
C PRO A 518 0.31 -24.26 -4.98
N GLU A 519 0.75 -24.43 -3.74
CA GLU A 519 0.28 -23.69 -2.56
C GLU A 519 0.40 -22.18 -2.72
N ILE A 520 1.48 -21.71 -3.35
CA ILE A 520 1.69 -20.28 -3.56
C ILE A 520 0.67 -19.61 -4.48
N TYR A 521 -0.08 -20.38 -5.28
CA TYR A 521 -1.14 -19.84 -6.12
C TYR A 521 -2.30 -19.24 -5.31
N GLU A 522 -2.49 -19.66 -4.05
CA GLU A 522 -3.48 -19.04 -3.14
C GLU A 522 -3.19 -17.55 -2.88
N ALA A 523 -1.91 -17.17 -2.95
CA ALA A 523 -1.49 -15.80 -2.68
C ALA A 523 -1.63 -14.84 -3.88
N VAL A 524 -1.88 -15.35 -5.08
CA VAL A 524 -1.89 -14.55 -6.31
C VAL A 524 -2.93 -13.44 -6.26
N LEU A 525 -4.15 -13.75 -5.81
CA LEU A 525 -5.20 -12.73 -5.68
C LEU A 525 -4.85 -11.66 -4.65
N ALA A 526 -4.32 -12.05 -3.48
CA ALA A 526 -3.90 -11.11 -2.44
C ALA A 526 -2.77 -10.18 -2.91
N LEU A 527 -1.83 -10.70 -3.70
CA LEU A 527 -0.76 -9.91 -4.30
C LEU A 527 -1.27 -8.99 -5.41
N ILE A 528 -2.23 -9.44 -6.22
CA ILE A 528 -2.92 -8.61 -7.21
C ILE A 528 -3.61 -7.42 -6.52
N VAL A 529 -4.30 -7.65 -5.41
CA VAL A 529 -4.94 -6.59 -4.59
C VAL A 529 -3.91 -5.55 -4.16
N LEU A 530 -2.70 -5.96 -3.76
CA LEU A 530 -1.62 -5.04 -3.40
C LEU A 530 -1.05 -4.20 -4.56
N LEU A 531 -1.37 -4.51 -5.82
CA LEU A 531 -1.03 -3.65 -6.96
C LEU A 531 -1.81 -2.33 -6.94
N GLY A 532 -2.94 -2.25 -6.23
CA GLY A 532 -3.72 -1.03 -6.02
C GLY A 532 -3.34 -0.24 -4.75
N ASP A 533 -2.28 -0.63 -4.02
CA ASP A 533 -1.95 -0.05 -2.71
C ASP A 533 -1.57 1.44 -2.79
N ASP A 534 -1.93 2.23 -1.77
CA ASP A 534 -1.63 3.66 -1.69
C ASP A 534 -0.12 3.93 -1.59
N LYS A 535 0.64 3.00 -1.00
CA LYS A 535 2.10 3.10 -0.88
C LYS A 535 2.76 2.49 -2.11
N PRO A 536 3.50 3.28 -2.91
CA PRO A 536 4.12 2.77 -4.12
C PRO A 536 5.15 1.66 -3.89
N GLN A 537 5.76 1.61 -2.69
CA GLN A 537 6.64 0.51 -2.30
C GLN A 537 5.89 -0.81 -2.10
N VAL A 538 4.65 -0.80 -1.62
CA VAL A 538 3.87 -2.04 -1.48
C VAL A 538 3.55 -2.60 -2.86
N ARG A 539 3.09 -1.75 -3.78
CA ARG A 539 2.89 -2.09 -5.20
C ARG A 539 4.15 -2.70 -5.83
N GLN A 540 5.32 -2.10 -5.57
CA GLN A 540 6.60 -2.62 -6.08
C GLN A 540 6.86 -4.07 -5.66
N TYR A 541 6.66 -4.39 -4.38
CA TYR A 541 6.93 -5.71 -3.85
C TYR A 541 5.89 -6.74 -4.29
N ALA A 542 4.64 -6.31 -4.46
CA ALA A 542 3.60 -7.13 -5.09
C ALA A 542 3.95 -7.47 -6.54
N LEU A 543 4.37 -6.50 -7.36
CA LEU A 543 4.85 -6.72 -8.73
C LEU A 543 6.01 -7.72 -8.78
N LYS A 544 7.00 -7.57 -7.89
CA LYS A 544 8.13 -8.50 -7.78
C LYS A 544 7.65 -9.91 -7.45
N ALA A 545 6.80 -10.06 -6.42
CA ALA A 545 6.30 -11.35 -5.98
C ALA A 545 5.48 -12.06 -7.06
N LEU A 546 4.56 -11.35 -7.73
CA LEU A 546 3.78 -11.88 -8.85
C LEU A 546 4.69 -12.28 -10.03
N GLY A 547 5.76 -11.51 -10.28
CA GLY A 547 6.78 -11.85 -11.26
C GLY A 547 7.54 -13.14 -10.92
N GLU A 548 7.88 -13.38 -9.65
CA GLU A 548 8.53 -14.65 -9.25
C GLU A 548 7.58 -15.85 -9.30
N ILE A 549 6.33 -15.68 -8.86
CA ILE A 549 5.31 -16.74 -8.92
C ILE A 549 5.00 -17.09 -10.39
N ALA A 550 4.97 -16.06 -11.23
CA ALA A 550 4.76 -16.11 -12.66
C ALA A 550 3.47 -16.83 -13.07
N ASP A 551 2.38 -16.58 -12.32
CA ASP A 551 1.05 -17.04 -12.68
C ASP A 551 0.46 -16.15 -13.80
N PRO A 552 0.07 -16.72 -14.95
CA PRO A 552 -0.56 -15.97 -16.04
C PRO A 552 -1.81 -15.18 -15.63
N LYS A 553 -2.52 -15.59 -14.56
CA LYS A 553 -3.69 -14.87 -14.04
C LYS A 553 -3.37 -13.44 -13.65
N ALA A 554 -2.12 -13.15 -13.26
CA ALA A 554 -1.69 -11.82 -12.83
C ALA A 554 -1.35 -10.88 -14.00
N LYS A 555 -1.23 -11.39 -15.24
CA LYS A 555 -0.67 -10.65 -16.37
C LYS A 555 -1.39 -9.32 -16.65
N SER A 556 -2.71 -9.37 -16.86
CA SER A 556 -3.50 -8.17 -17.19
C SER A 556 -3.40 -7.08 -16.12
N TYR A 557 -3.38 -7.48 -14.85
CA TYR A 557 -3.23 -6.58 -13.70
C TYR A 557 -1.86 -5.90 -13.66
N ILE A 558 -0.80 -6.63 -14.04
CA ILE A 558 0.56 -6.09 -14.06
C ILE A 558 0.73 -5.09 -15.23
N GLU A 559 0.04 -5.29 -16.35
CA GLU A 559 0.06 -4.38 -17.50
C GLU A 559 -0.42 -2.98 -17.14
N GLU A 560 -1.41 -2.85 -16.25
CA GLU A 560 -1.89 -1.55 -15.75
C GLU A 560 -0.81 -0.74 -15.02
N LEU A 561 0.14 -1.44 -14.38
CA LEU A 561 1.22 -0.80 -13.63
C LEU A 561 2.37 -0.34 -14.54
N LEU A 562 2.26 -0.53 -15.87
CA LEU A 562 3.14 0.10 -16.85
C LEU A 562 2.98 1.63 -16.91
N SER A 563 1.83 2.15 -16.48
CA SER A 563 1.53 3.58 -16.35
C SER A 563 1.65 4.11 -14.91
N ASP A 564 2.17 3.32 -13.96
CA ASP A 564 2.30 3.74 -12.56
C ASP A 564 3.11 5.05 -12.42
N GLU A 565 2.72 5.92 -11.47
CA GLU A 565 3.40 7.19 -11.20
C GLU A 565 4.90 7.04 -10.89
N LYS A 566 5.32 5.94 -10.24
CA LYS A 566 6.72 5.69 -9.88
C LYS A 566 7.43 4.85 -10.94
N GLU A 567 8.56 5.35 -11.42
CA GLU A 567 9.35 4.68 -12.45
C GLU A 567 9.80 3.26 -12.04
N TYR A 568 10.12 3.05 -10.76
CA TYR A 568 10.53 1.74 -10.28
C TYR A 568 9.40 0.71 -10.28
N ASN A 569 8.14 1.13 -10.21
CA ASN A 569 6.98 0.24 -10.36
C ASN A 569 6.80 -0.13 -11.82
N ARG A 570 6.87 0.85 -12.74
CA ARG A 570 6.85 0.58 -14.18
C ARG A 570 7.95 -0.41 -14.60
N LYS A 571 9.16 -0.27 -14.04
CA LYS A 571 10.27 -1.22 -14.25
C LYS A 571 9.96 -2.61 -13.69
N SER A 572 9.45 -2.70 -12.46
CA SER A 572 9.04 -3.99 -11.87
C SER A 572 7.92 -4.66 -12.67
N ALA A 573 6.95 -3.90 -13.18
CA ALA A 573 5.86 -4.41 -14.00
C ALA A 573 6.38 -5.05 -15.30
N ARG A 574 7.25 -4.35 -16.05
CA ARG A 574 7.90 -4.92 -17.24
C ARG A 574 8.67 -6.20 -16.92
N SER A 575 9.43 -6.21 -15.82
CA SER A 575 10.18 -7.39 -15.40
C SER A 575 9.27 -8.56 -15.03
N ALA A 576 8.14 -8.31 -14.36
CA ALA A 576 7.19 -9.34 -13.99
C ALA A 576 6.48 -9.92 -15.22
N LEU A 577 6.08 -9.09 -16.19
CA LEU A 577 5.49 -9.54 -17.46
C LEU A 577 6.46 -10.42 -18.25
N GLN A 578 7.75 -10.03 -18.33
CA GLN A 578 8.78 -10.85 -18.97
C GLN A 578 8.92 -12.24 -18.33
N LYS A 579 8.82 -12.33 -16.99
CA LYS A 579 8.87 -13.63 -16.28
C LYS A 579 7.65 -14.49 -16.57
N ILE A 580 6.47 -13.91 -16.57
CA ILE A 580 5.22 -14.60 -16.91
C ILE A 580 5.24 -15.11 -18.36
N ASP A 581 5.65 -14.26 -19.30
CA ASP A 581 5.71 -14.60 -20.72
C ASP A 581 6.84 -15.59 -21.04
N GLY A 582 7.96 -15.53 -20.30
CA GLY A 582 9.08 -16.46 -20.43
C GLY A 582 8.75 -17.92 -20.09
N ILE A 583 7.68 -18.18 -19.33
CA ILE A 583 7.22 -19.55 -19.03
C ILE A 583 6.52 -20.19 -20.23
N LYS A 584 5.84 -19.42 -21.08
CA LYS A 584 5.18 -19.96 -22.30
C LYS A 584 6.18 -20.53 -23.30
N ASN A 585 7.36 -19.93 -23.43
CA ASN A 585 8.40 -20.34 -24.38
C ASN A 585 9.24 -21.55 -23.93
N LYS A 586 8.95 -22.13 -22.75
CA LYS A 586 9.59 -23.36 -22.25
C LYS A 586 8.69 -24.60 -22.29
N ILE A 587 7.40 -24.42 -22.59
CA ILE A 587 6.37 -25.47 -22.57
C ILE A 587 5.78 -25.67 -23.99
N SER A 588 6.29 -24.93 -24.98
CA SER A 588 6.13 -25.18 -26.43
C SER A 588 7.44 -25.70 -26.98
#